data_AF-A0A4Y5Z6Z7-F1
#
_entry.id   AF-A0A4Y5Z6Z7-F1
#
_cell.length_a   1.000
_cell.length_b   1.000
_cell.length_c   1.000
_cell.angle_alpha   90.00
_cell.angle_beta   90.00
_cell.angle_gamma   90.00
#
_symmetry.space_group_name_H-M   'P 1'
#
loop_
_entity.id
_entity.type
_entity.pdbx_description
1 polymer ?
#
loop_
_entity_poly.entity_id
_entity_poly.type
_entity_poly.pdbx_seq_one_letter_code
_entity_poly.pdbx_strand_id
1 'polypeptide(L)'
;MIKDSARVSSLHGLAEMLRQLYTARQAKAADILLERVPRADLEQLLGESSAFLGARVRYAIEDALRHRKAAADDNAQGTLRAIAAVLNAWLHDGRRLAIRAVLRELSADELAELAALPDIHDEVASMTSDFTGGIAP
;
A
#
# COMPACT_ATOMS: atom_id res chain seq x y z
N MET A 1 8.31 -8.23 20.48
CA MET A 1 6.87 -8.39 20.19
C MET A 1 6.34 -7.14 19.46
N ILE A 2 7.05 -6.67 18.42
CA ILE A 2 6.82 -5.35 17.77
C ILE A 2 6.36 -5.51 16.29
N LYS A 3 6.44 -6.71 15.72
CA LYS A 3 6.15 -6.96 14.29
C LYS A 3 4.67 -6.82 13.91
N ASP A 4 3.74 -7.07 14.82
CA ASP A 4 2.31 -7.07 14.49
C ASP A 4 1.76 -5.66 14.24
N SER A 5 2.21 -4.64 14.99
CA SER A 5 1.76 -3.25 14.79
C SER A 5 2.34 -2.61 13.52
N ALA A 6 3.57 -2.96 13.14
CA ALA A 6 4.16 -2.53 11.88
C ALA A 6 3.38 -3.12 10.70
N ARG A 7 3.10 -4.42 10.70
CA ARG A 7 2.38 -5.08 9.60
C ARG A 7 0.94 -4.59 9.41
N VAL A 8 0.27 -4.18 10.49
CA VAL A 8 -1.11 -3.63 10.41
C VAL A 8 -1.15 -2.24 9.74
N SER A 9 -0.09 -1.45 9.87
CA SER A 9 -0.06 -0.08 9.35
C SER A 9 0.18 -0.05 7.82
N SER A 10 0.94 -1.00 7.27
CA SER A 10 1.10 -1.17 5.81
C SER A 10 -0.17 -1.66 5.15
N LEU A 11 -1.03 -2.38 5.88
CA LEU A 11 -2.37 -2.73 5.42
C LEU A 11 -3.28 -1.50 5.31
N HIS A 12 -3.12 -0.50 6.20
CA HIS A 12 -3.81 0.79 6.07
C HIS A 12 -3.34 1.57 4.84
N GLY A 13 -2.03 1.65 4.61
CA GLY A 13 -1.46 2.24 3.39
C GLY A 13 -1.96 1.53 2.12
N LEU A 14 -2.00 0.20 2.12
CA LEU A 14 -2.53 -0.60 1.01
C LEU A 14 -4.03 -0.33 0.77
N ALA A 15 -4.83 -0.28 1.83
CA ALA A 15 -6.26 0.01 1.73
C ALA A 15 -6.52 1.40 1.14
N GLU A 16 -5.82 2.44 1.62
CA GLU A 16 -5.92 3.79 1.08
C GLU A 16 -5.49 3.84 -0.38
N MET A 17 -4.40 3.16 -0.74
CA MET A 17 -3.95 3.08 -2.13
C MET A 17 -5.01 2.45 -3.05
N LEU A 18 -5.61 1.33 -2.64
CA LEU A 18 -6.69 0.68 -3.40
C LEU A 18 -7.92 1.60 -3.52
N ARG A 19 -8.31 2.30 -2.45
CA ARG A 19 -9.41 3.28 -2.48
C ARG A 19 -9.14 4.40 -3.49
N GLN A 20 -7.95 4.97 -3.47
CA GLN A 20 -7.52 6.02 -4.39
C GLN A 20 -7.49 5.52 -5.84
N LEU A 21 -6.93 4.35 -6.11
CA LEU A 21 -6.87 3.76 -7.45
C LEU A 21 -8.27 3.54 -8.02
N TYR A 22 -9.20 2.97 -7.25
CA TYR A 22 -10.57 2.76 -7.72
C TYR A 22 -11.34 4.06 -7.89
N THR A 23 -11.15 5.03 -7.00
CA THR A 23 -11.76 6.37 -7.12
C THR A 23 -11.27 7.08 -8.38
N ALA A 24 -9.99 6.95 -8.70
CA ALA A 24 -9.37 7.49 -9.90
C ALA A 24 -9.61 6.65 -11.18
N ARG A 25 -10.42 5.59 -11.12
CA ARG A 25 -10.69 4.65 -12.23
C ARG A 25 -9.44 3.94 -12.77
N GLN A 26 -8.39 3.81 -11.96
CA GLN A 26 -7.15 3.11 -12.28
C GLN A 26 -7.23 1.61 -11.93
N ALA A 27 -8.31 0.93 -12.36
CA ALA A 27 -8.58 -0.46 -11.99
C ALA A 27 -7.43 -1.42 -12.37
N LYS A 28 -6.86 -1.27 -13.57
CA LYS A 28 -5.72 -2.09 -14.01
C LYS A 28 -4.50 -1.98 -13.09
N ALA A 29 -4.23 -0.79 -12.54
CA ALA A 29 -3.13 -0.61 -11.59
C ALA A 29 -3.46 -1.23 -10.23
N ALA A 30 -4.73 -1.21 -9.81
CA ALA A 30 -5.18 -1.92 -8.62
C ALA A 30 -5.06 -3.44 -8.78
N ASP A 31 -5.41 -4.00 -9.94
CA ASP A 31 -5.27 -5.44 -10.21
C ASP A 31 -3.80 -5.87 -10.15
N ILE A 32 -2.90 -5.11 -10.78
CA ILE A 32 -1.44 -5.37 -10.73
C ILE A 32 -0.91 -5.27 -9.29
N LEU A 33 -1.39 -4.30 -8.51
CA LEU A 33 -1.03 -4.17 -7.10
C LEU A 33 -1.48 -5.41 -6.31
N LEU A 34 -2.73 -5.85 -6.48
CA LEU A 34 -3.28 -7.02 -5.83
C LEU A 34 -2.54 -8.32 -6.22
N GLU A 35 -1.99 -8.43 -7.42
CA GLU A 35 -1.14 -9.56 -7.83
C GLU A 35 0.23 -9.55 -7.13
N ARG A 36 0.76 -8.37 -6.78
CA ARG A 36 2.10 -8.22 -6.19
C ARG A 36 2.14 -8.27 -4.66
N VAL A 37 1.01 -8.09 -3.99
CA VAL A 37 0.93 -8.17 -2.53
C VAL A 37 0.88 -9.64 -2.08
N PRO A 38 1.48 -10.04 -0.94
CA PRO A 38 1.41 -11.42 -0.47
C PRO A 38 -0.03 -11.83 -0.16
N ARG A 39 -0.40 -13.09 -0.48
CA ARG A 39 -1.74 -13.61 -0.21
C ARG A 39 -2.16 -13.42 1.24
N ALA A 40 -1.26 -13.70 2.18
CA ALA A 40 -1.51 -13.57 3.61
C ALA A 40 -1.88 -12.13 4.02
N ASP A 41 -1.26 -11.13 3.40
CA ASP A 41 -1.55 -9.72 3.69
C ASP A 41 -2.92 -9.32 3.13
N LEU A 42 -3.31 -9.83 1.96
CA LEU A 42 -4.66 -9.64 1.40
C LEU A 42 -5.75 -10.32 2.23
N GLU A 43 -5.49 -11.54 2.72
CA GLU A 43 -6.40 -12.28 3.60
C GLU A 43 -6.56 -11.56 4.95
N GLN A 44 -5.46 -11.03 5.50
CA GLN A 44 -5.50 -10.21 6.71
C GLN A 44 -6.31 -8.94 6.47
N LEU A 45 -6.11 -8.27 5.33
CA LEU A 45 -6.85 -7.08 4.95
C LEU A 45 -8.36 -7.34 4.87
N LEU A 46 -8.79 -8.50 4.36
CA LEU A 46 -10.21 -8.92 4.36
C LEU A 46 -10.77 -9.20 5.75
N GLY A 47 -9.91 -9.53 6.71
CA GLY A 47 -10.28 -9.69 8.12
C GLY A 47 -10.66 -8.37 8.79
N GLU A 48 -10.28 -7.23 8.21
CA GLU A 48 -10.61 -5.90 8.72
C GLU A 48 -12.08 -5.52 8.51
N SER A 49 -12.54 -4.53 9.27
CA SER A 49 -13.94 -4.08 9.22
C SER A 49 -14.35 -3.60 7.82
N SER A 50 -15.62 -3.82 7.45
CA SER A 50 -16.15 -3.35 6.16
C SER A 50 -16.14 -1.82 6.01
N ALA A 51 -16.25 -1.08 7.12
CA ALA A 51 -16.15 0.37 7.17
C ALA A 51 -14.74 0.85 6.78
N PHE A 52 -13.71 0.05 7.07
CA PHE A 52 -12.32 0.37 6.78
C PHE A 52 -11.97 0.18 5.29
N LEU A 53 -12.40 -0.91 4.65
CA LEU A 53 -12.12 -1.15 3.22
C LEU A 53 -13.10 -0.49 2.26
N GLY A 54 -14.38 -0.41 2.64
CA GLY A 54 -15.46 -0.15 1.72
C GLY A 54 -15.76 -1.34 0.78
N ALA A 55 -17.01 -1.42 0.31
CA ALA A 55 -17.50 -2.59 -0.43
C ALA A 55 -16.73 -2.90 -1.72
N ARG A 56 -16.29 -1.86 -2.45
CA ARG A 56 -15.58 -2.01 -3.72
C ARG A 56 -14.19 -2.62 -3.56
N VAL A 57 -13.41 -2.12 -2.60
CA VAL A 57 -12.06 -2.65 -2.34
C VAL A 57 -12.15 -4.08 -1.84
N ARG A 58 -13.06 -4.35 -0.90
CA ARG A 58 -13.32 -5.70 -0.40
C ARG A 58 -13.66 -6.67 -1.52
N TYR A 59 -14.62 -6.32 -2.38
CA TYR A 59 -14.99 -7.16 -3.53
C TYR A 59 -13.79 -7.45 -4.43
N ALA A 60 -12.98 -6.44 -4.73
CA ALA A 60 -11.81 -6.64 -5.59
C ALA A 60 -10.75 -7.55 -4.96
N ILE A 61 -10.52 -7.46 -3.65
CA ILE A 61 -9.59 -8.36 -2.96
C ILE A 61 -10.15 -9.80 -2.95
N GLU A 62 -11.45 -9.98 -2.65
CA GLU A 62 -12.10 -11.29 -2.71
C GLU A 62 -12.01 -11.91 -4.10
N ASP A 63 -12.24 -11.11 -5.14
CA ASP A 63 -12.16 -11.55 -6.54
C ASP A 63 -10.72 -11.89 -6.95
N ALA A 64 -9.74 -11.06 -6.57
CA ALA A 64 -8.33 -11.31 -6.83
C ALA A 64 -7.84 -12.59 -6.13
N LEU A 65 -8.24 -12.83 -4.88
CA LEU A 65 -7.88 -14.05 -4.13
C LEU A 65 -8.51 -15.32 -4.72
N ARG A 66 -9.75 -15.22 -5.24
CA ARG A 66 -10.46 -16.33 -5.88
C ARG A 66 -9.80 -16.74 -7.20
N HIS A 67 -9.30 -15.77 -7.96
CA HIS A 67 -8.71 -15.98 -9.28
C HIS A 67 -7.17 -15.98 -9.29
N ARG A 68 -6.54 -15.92 -8.11
CA ARG A 68 -5.08 -15.86 -7.97
C ARG A 68 -4.42 -17.11 -8.54
N LYS A 69 -3.41 -16.90 -9.39
CA LYS A 69 -2.56 -17.97 -9.94
C LYS A 69 -1.38 -18.21 -9.02
N ALA A 70 -0.87 -19.45 -8.96
CA ALA A 70 0.31 -19.79 -8.15
C ALA A 70 1.53 -18.92 -8.47
N ALA A 71 1.74 -18.58 -9.75
CA ALA A 71 2.83 -17.68 -10.16
C ALA A 71 2.75 -16.26 -9.56
N ALA A 72 1.57 -15.80 -9.12
CA ALA A 72 1.45 -14.53 -8.43
C ALA A 72 2.01 -14.59 -7.01
N ASP A 73 1.89 -15.75 -6.34
CA ASP A 73 2.48 -15.95 -5.01
C ASP A 73 4.01 -16.01 -5.08
N ASP A 74 4.56 -16.65 -6.12
CA ASP A 74 6.02 -16.71 -6.35
C ASP A 74 6.65 -15.34 -6.64
N ASN A 75 5.87 -14.42 -7.22
CA ASN A 75 6.30 -13.07 -7.57
C ASN A 75 5.83 -12.01 -6.56
N ALA A 76 5.18 -12.42 -5.48
CA ALA A 76 4.71 -11.49 -4.46
C ALA A 76 5.90 -10.79 -3.79
N GLN A 77 5.77 -9.48 -3.63
CA GLN A 77 6.74 -8.63 -2.96
C GLN A 77 6.20 -8.29 -1.57
N GLY A 78 7.05 -7.85 -0.65
CA GLY A 78 6.56 -7.26 0.60
C GLY A 78 5.61 -6.09 0.30
N THR A 79 4.53 -5.95 1.09
CA THR A 79 3.47 -4.96 0.86
C THR A 79 4.00 -3.54 0.66
N LEU A 80 5.01 -3.11 1.44
CA LEU A 80 5.64 -1.80 1.27
C LEU A 80 6.34 -1.63 -0.08
N ARG A 81 6.98 -2.67 -0.61
CA ARG A 81 7.61 -2.61 -1.95
C ARG A 81 6.55 -2.55 -3.05
N ALA A 82 5.44 -3.27 -2.89
CA ALA A 82 4.32 -3.19 -3.83
C ALA A 82 3.70 -1.77 -3.84
N ILE A 83 3.56 -1.15 -2.66
CA ILE A 83 3.15 0.25 -2.49
C ILE A 83 4.15 1.20 -3.17
N ALA A 84 5.45 1.04 -2.92
CA ALA A 84 6.51 1.88 -3.50
C ALA A 84 6.42 1.98 -5.03
N ALA A 85 6.19 0.84 -5.70
CA ALA A 85 6.05 0.81 -7.16
C ALA A 85 4.90 1.70 -7.67
N VAL A 86 3.76 1.74 -6.96
CA VAL A 86 2.61 2.59 -7.32
C VAL A 86 2.88 4.05 -6.98
N LEU A 87 3.53 4.33 -5.84
CA LEU A 87 3.90 5.70 -5.46
C LEU A 87 4.82 6.34 -6.49
N ASN A 88 5.83 5.61 -6.98
CA ASN A 88 6.72 6.07 -8.04
C ASN A 88 5.95 6.36 -9.34
N ALA A 89 5.03 5.49 -9.75
CA ALA A 89 4.20 5.71 -10.93
C ALA A 89 3.31 6.95 -10.77
N TRP A 90 2.67 7.11 -9.62
CA TRP A 90 1.86 8.29 -9.30
C TRP A 90 2.68 9.58 -9.25
N LEU A 91 3.94 9.51 -8.84
CA LEU A 91 4.81 10.67 -8.86
C LEU A 91 5.03 11.17 -10.30
N HIS A 92 5.32 10.25 -11.23
CA HIS A 92 5.45 10.58 -12.65
C HIS A 92 4.15 11.17 -13.23
N ASP A 93 2.99 10.72 -12.75
CA ASP A 93 1.68 11.27 -13.10
C ASP A 93 1.34 12.60 -12.40
N GLY A 94 2.21 13.12 -11.52
CA GLY A 94 1.97 14.34 -10.75
C GLY A 94 0.95 14.22 -9.60
N ARG A 95 0.61 13.00 -9.18
CA ARG A 95 -0.45 12.70 -8.18
C ARG A 95 0.02 12.82 -6.72
N ARG A 96 0.69 13.93 -6.40
CA ARG A 96 1.31 14.17 -5.08
C ARG A 96 0.33 14.08 -3.91
N LEU A 97 -0.92 14.52 -4.08
CA LEU A 97 -1.94 14.44 -3.02
C LEU A 97 -2.32 12.98 -2.69
N ALA A 98 -2.42 12.11 -3.70
CA ALA A 98 -2.71 10.69 -3.49
C ALA A 98 -1.53 9.98 -2.80
N ILE A 99 -0.29 10.34 -3.16
CA ILE A 99 0.92 9.87 -2.47
C ILE A 99 0.86 10.24 -0.98
N ARG A 100 0.62 11.52 -0.66
CA ARG A 100 0.52 11.99 0.73
C ARG A 100 -0.59 11.31 1.52
N ALA A 101 -1.73 11.01 0.89
CA ALA A 101 -2.81 10.29 1.54
C ALA A 101 -2.37 8.88 1.97
N VAL A 102 -1.67 8.14 1.10
CA VAL A 102 -1.11 6.82 1.45
C VAL A 102 -0.04 6.93 2.53
N LEU A 103 0.92 7.87 2.40
CA LEU A 103 2.01 8.02 3.37
C LEU A 103 1.49 8.32 4.78
N ARG A 104 0.38 9.05 4.90
CA ARG A 104 -0.24 9.37 6.19
C ARG A 104 -0.76 8.14 6.95
N GLU A 105 -1.06 7.05 6.25
CA GLU A 105 -1.58 5.81 6.84
C GLU A 105 -0.46 4.87 7.31
N LEU A 106 0.80 5.16 6.95
CA LEU A 106 1.96 4.37 7.35
C LEU A 106 2.49 4.83 8.71
N SER A 107 3.02 3.87 9.48
CA SER A 107 3.70 4.17 10.73
C SER A 107 5.09 4.81 10.50
N ALA A 108 5.67 5.42 11.52
CA ALA A 108 7.00 6.03 11.43
C ALA A 108 8.09 5.03 10.99
N ASP A 109 8.04 3.79 11.52
CA ASP A 109 8.99 2.74 11.16
C ASP A 109 8.84 2.33 9.69
N GLU A 110 7.62 2.26 9.18
CA GLU A 110 7.36 1.93 7.78
C GLU A 110 7.69 3.05 6.82
N LEU A 111 7.50 4.31 7.25
CA LEU A 111 7.95 5.47 6.49
C LEU A 111 9.48 5.45 6.35
N ALA A 112 10.19 5.11 7.44
CA ALA A 112 11.64 4.93 7.40
C ALA A 112 12.06 3.75 6.51
N GLU A 113 11.36 2.60 6.60
CA GLU A 113 11.60 1.43 5.76
C GLU A 113 11.35 1.73 4.27
N LEU A 114 10.23 2.39 3.96
CA LEU A 114 9.85 2.81 2.61
C LEU A 114 10.89 3.75 2.01
N ALA A 115 11.35 4.74 2.79
CA ALA A 115 12.38 5.69 2.35
C ALA A 115 13.75 5.05 2.14
N ALA A 116 14.01 3.90 2.77
CA ALA A 116 15.25 3.14 2.63
C ALA A 116 15.22 2.11 1.48
N LEU A 117 14.08 1.94 0.78
CA LEU A 117 14.00 1.02 -0.34
C LEU A 117 14.90 1.50 -1.50
N PRO A 118 15.70 0.61 -2.11
CA PRO A 118 16.66 1.02 -3.16
C PRO A 118 15.98 1.51 -4.45
N ASP A 119 14.71 1.16 -4.64
CA ASP A 119 13.91 1.48 -5.82
C ASP A 119 12.88 2.60 -5.58
N ILE A 120 12.85 3.22 -4.39
CA ILE A 120 11.98 4.38 -4.14
C ILE A 120 12.57 5.62 -4.83
N HIS A 121 11.71 6.44 -5.44
CA HIS A 121 12.16 7.71 -6.01
C HIS A 121 12.48 8.73 -4.91
N ASP A 122 13.58 9.48 -5.05
CA ASP A 122 14.07 10.45 -4.05
C ASP A 122 12.99 11.43 -3.57
N GLU A 123 12.17 11.95 -4.50
CA GLU A 123 11.05 12.83 -4.14
C GLU A 123 10.00 12.12 -3.25
N VAL A 124 9.64 10.85 -3.53
CA VAL A 124 8.72 10.09 -2.66
C VAL A 124 9.38 9.83 -1.30
N ALA A 125 10.65 9.42 -1.29
CA ALA A 125 11.42 9.25 -0.05
C ALA A 125 11.42 10.54 0.79
N SER A 126 11.65 11.70 0.16
CA SER A 126 11.63 12.99 0.86
C SER A 126 10.27 13.34 1.45
N MET A 127 9.17 13.00 0.76
CA MET A 127 7.80 13.25 1.24
C MET A 127 7.46 12.46 2.52
N THR A 128 8.18 11.37 2.82
CA THR A 128 7.95 10.62 4.07
C THR A 128 8.28 11.46 5.31
N SER A 129 9.24 12.39 5.20
CA SER A 129 9.67 13.25 6.31
C SER A 129 8.59 14.19 6.84
N ASP A 130 7.60 14.51 6.00
CA ASP A 130 6.45 15.33 6.39
C ASP A 130 5.56 14.66 7.44
N PHE A 131 5.72 13.35 7.62
CA PHE A 131 4.89 12.53 8.51
C PHE A 131 5.69 11.93 9.68
N THR A 132 7.02 12.05 9.68
CA THR A 132 7.89 11.59 10.79
C THR A 132 8.18 12.71 11.81
N GLY A 133 7.99 13.98 11.45
CA GLY A 133 8.35 15.16 12.25
C GLY A 133 7.46 15.51 13.47
N GLY A 134 6.62 14.59 13.95
CA GLY A 134 5.73 14.82 15.10
C GLY A 134 6.33 14.53 16.48
N ILE A 135 7.56 14.02 16.55
CA ILE A 135 8.26 13.77 17.82
C ILE A 135 9.47 14.71 17.87
N ALA A 136 9.22 15.95 18.28
CA ALA A 136 10.27 16.74 18.93
C ALA A 136 10.50 16.13 20.32
N PRO A 137 11.75 15.85 20.74
CA PRO A 137 12.05 15.64 22.16
C PRO A 137 11.76 16.91 22.98
#